data_AF-A0A357Z3H3-F1
#
_entry.id   AF-A0A357Z3H3-F1
#
_cell.length_a   1.000
_cell.length_b   1.000
_cell.length_c   1.000
_cell.angle_alpha   90.00
_cell.angle_beta   90.00
_cell.angle_gamma   90.00
#
_symmetry.space_group_name_H-M   'P 1'
#
loop_
_entity.id
_entity.type
_entity.pdbx_description
1 polymer ?
#
loop_
_entity_poly.entity_id
_entity_poly.type
_entity_poly.pdbx_seq_one_letter_code
_entity_poly.pdbx_strand_id
1 'polypeptide(L)'
;VDVSKLRISAADLNNEISKRFESLGRAAYEAKKTDNDASDLTAESVKAIDELYEQLDAVNAQLAAAREKMICKNCGQENAQDAVYCSRCGHKLSDN
;
A
#
# COMPACT_ATOMS: atom_id res chain seq x y z
N VAL A 1 2.54 -14.29 -6.22
CA VAL A 1 2.23 -13.07 -5.43
C VAL A 1 1.43 -13.52 -4.22
N ASP A 2 1.76 -13.10 -3.00
CA ASP A 2 1.10 -13.61 -1.80
C ASP A 2 0.24 -12.48 -1.21
N VAL A 3 -1.07 -12.51 -1.43
CA VAL A 3 -1.98 -11.40 -1.08
C VAL A 3 -1.93 -11.11 0.43
N SER A 4 -1.79 -12.14 1.25
CA SER A 4 -1.63 -12.00 2.69
C SER A 4 -0.38 -11.18 3.06
N LYS A 5 0.76 -11.45 2.41
CA LYS A 5 1.99 -10.68 2.63
C LYS A 5 1.83 -9.23 2.16
N LEU A 6 1.25 -9.01 0.98
CA LEU A 6 1.02 -7.66 0.47
C LEU A 6 0.11 -6.83 1.41
N ARG A 7 -0.93 -7.44 1.98
CA ARG A 7 -1.80 -6.76 2.96
C ARG A 7 -1.05 -6.38 4.24
N ILE A 8 -0.16 -7.25 4.72
CA ILE A 8 0.69 -6.95 5.88
C ILE A 8 1.64 -5.79 5.53
N SER A 9 2.31 -5.84 4.37
CA SER A 9 3.18 -4.76 3.91
C SER A 9 2.45 -3.41 3.79
N ALA A 10 1.23 -3.40 3.25
CA ALA A 10 0.42 -2.18 3.18
C ALA A 10 0.04 -1.63 4.57
N ALA A 11 -0.23 -2.50 5.54
CA ALA A 11 -0.50 -2.08 6.91
C ALA A 11 0.75 -1.52 7.60
N ASP A 12 1.90 -2.14 7.38
CA ASP A 12 3.19 -1.68 7.92
C ASP A 12 3.60 -0.32 7.35
N LEU A 13 3.49 -0.14 6.03
CA LEU A 13 3.74 1.14 5.35
C LEU A 13 2.84 2.26 5.89
N ASN A 14 1.54 1.99 6.10
CA ASN A 14 0.63 2.97 6.72
C ASN A 14 1.03 3.33 8.16
N ASN A 15 1.51 2.36 8.93
CA ASN A 15 1.99 2.61 10.28
C ASN A 15 3.25 3.49 10.26
N GLU A 16 4.18 3.21 9.34
CA GLU A 16 5.41 3.98 9.18
C GLU A 16 5.11 5.42 8.73
N ILE A 17 4.20 5.62 7.77
CA ILE A 17 3.75 6.95 7.34
C ILE A 17 3.21 7.73 8.54
N SER A 18 2.36 7.10 9.36
CA SER A 18 1.79 7.74 10.56
C SER A 18 2.88 8.16 11.55
N LYS A 19 3.83 7.28 11.83
CA LYS A 19 4.99 7.58 12.70
C LYS A 19 5.84 8.73 12.17
N ARG A 20 6.07 8.79 10.85
CA ARG A 20 6.83 9.87 10.21
C ARG A 20 6.13 11.21 10.35
N PHE A 21 4.81 11.26 10.16
CA PHE A 21 4.03 12.47 10.43
C PHE A 21 4.08 12.90 11.90
N GLU A 22 4.00 11.95 12.84
CA GLU A 22 4.12 12.27 14.27
C GLU A 22 5.50 12.83 14.60
N SER A 23 6.58 12.25 14.07
CA SER A 23 7.94 12.73 14.26
C SER A 23 8.15 14.11 13.64
N LEU A 24 7.63 14.34 12.43
CA LEU A 24 7.67 15.63 11.75
C LEU A 24 6.93 16.71 12.57
N GLY A 25 5.73 16.40 13.07
CA GLY A 25 4.95 17.32 13.90
C GLY A 25 5.67 17.70 15.20
N ARG A 26 6.35 16.73 15.84
CA ARG A 26 7.18 16.98 17.03
C ARG A 26 8.35 17.90 16.71
N ALA A 27 9.11 17.61 15.65
CA ALA A 27 10.24 18.43 15.22
C ALA A 27 9.81 19.86 14.88
N ALA A 28 8.70 20.02 14.13
CA ALA A 28 8.15 21.33 13.79
C ALA A 28 7.69 22.13 15.03
N TYR A 29 7.06 21.46 15.99
CA TYR A 29 6.65 22.08 17.26
C TYR A 29 7.87 22.54 18.07
N GLU A 30 8.88 21.69 18.22
CA GLU A 30 10.10 22.01 18.95
C GLU A 30 10.83 23.19 18.30
N ALA A 31 10.98 23.16 16.98
CA ALA A 31 11.59 24.25 16.22
C ALA A 31 10.87 25.58 16.43
N LYS A 32 9.52 25.57 16.41
CA LYS A 32 8.73 26.77 16.69
C LYS A 32 8.88 27.26 18.13
N LYS A 33 9.05 26.35 19.08
CA LYS A 33 9.22 26.66 20.50
C LYS A 33 10.61 27.23 20.81
N THR A 34 11.65 26.77 20.10
CA THR A 34 13.05 27.17 20.35
C THR A 34 13.54 28.28 19.42
N ASP A 35 12.67 28.84 18.57
CA ASP A 35 13.02 29.78 17.49
C ASP A 35 14.13 29.21 16.58
N ASN A 36 14.08 27.90 16.35
CA ASN A 36 15.02 27.20 15.48
C ASN A 36 14.41 26.98 14.10
N ASP A 37 15.25 26.94 13.07
CA ASP A 37 14.83 26.55 11.73
C ASP A 37 14.81 25.01 11.62
N ALA A 38 13.65 24.46 11.26
CA ALA A 38 13.51 23.04 10.95
C ALA A 38 13.10 22.80 9.49
N SER A 39 13.41 23.75 8.60
CA SER A 39 13.02 23.65 7.19
C SER A 39 13.68 22.44 6.52
N ASP A 40 14.95 22.19 6.83
CA ASP A 40 15.72 21.05 6.30
C ASP A 40 15.17 19.71 6.79
N LEU A 41 15.01 19.54 8.11
CA LEU A 41 14.38 18.37 8.74
C LEU A 41 12.95 18.11 8.22
N THR A 42 12.21 19.19 7.96
CA THR A 42 10.86 19.10 7.41
C THR A 42 10.90 18.62 5.97
N ALA A 43 11.77 19.17 5.13
CA ALA A 43 11.94 18.77 3.74
C ALA A 43 12.36 17.29 3.62
N GLU A 44 13.30 16.83 4.45
CA GLU A 44 13.68 15.42 4.49
C GLU A 44 12.52 14.50 4.92
N SER A 45 11.77 14.91 5.95
CA SER A 45 10.63 14.13 6.43
C SER A 45 9.51 14.05 5.39
N VAL A 46 9.22 15.14 4.69
CA VAL A 46 8.23 15.17 3.60
C VAL A 46 8.65 14.22 2.48
N LYS A 47 9.90 14.29 2.03
CA LYS A 47 10.42 13.40 0.99
C LYS A 47 10.30 11.92 1.40
N ALA A 48 10.69 11.59 2.62
CA ALA A 48 10.57 10.22 3.13
C ALA A 48 9.11 9.74 3.19
N ILE A 49 8.17 10.62 3.51
CA ILE A 49 6.74 10.32 3.52
C ILE A 49 6.22 10.07 2.09
N ASP A 50 6.63 10.90 1.12
CA ASP A 50 6.27 10.72 -0.29
C ASP A 50 6.77 9.37 -0.81
N GLU A 51 8.03 9.01 -0.52
CA GLU A 51 8.61 7.72 -0.90
C GLU A 51 7.85 6.52 -0.28
N LEU A 52 7.32 6.67 0.94
CA LEU A 52 6.49 5.65 1.58
C LEU A 52 5.10 5.56 0.94
N TYR A 53 4.51 6.68 0.53
CA TYR A 53 3.25 6.69 -0.22
C TYR A 53 3.41 6.03 -1.59
N GLU A 54 4.51 6.27 -2.30
CA GLU A 54 4.81 5.61 -3.57
C GLU A 54 4.92 4.08 -3.40
N GLN A 55 5.59 3.62 -2.33
CA GLN A 55 5.65 2.20 -2.00
C GLN A 55 4.27 1.62 -1.66
N LEU A 56 3.46 2.35 -0.90
CA LEU A 56 2.11 1.94 -0.55
C LEU A 56 1.21 1.83 -1.78
N ASP A 57 1.31 2.78 -2.71
CA ASP A 57 0.60 2.74 -3.99
C ASP A 57 0.99 1.51 -4.80
N ALA A 58 2.30 1.23 -4.93
CA ALA A 58 2.79 0.06 -5.64
C ALA A 58 2.30 -1.27 -5.02
N VAL A 59 2.21 -1.36 -3.69
CA VAL A 59 1.64 -2.55 -3.02
C VAL A 59 0.13 -2.64 -3.25
N ASN A 60 -0.59 -1.52 -3.19
CA ASN A 60 -2.03 -1.49 -3.46
C ASN A 60 -2.37 -1.85 -4.91
N ALA A 61 -1.57 -1.42 -5.87
CA ALA A 61 -1.69 -1.81 -7.28
C ALA A 61 -1.51 -3.33 -7.45
N GLN A 62 -0.53 -3.93 -6.76
CA GLN A 62 -0.35 -5.38 -6.77
C GLN A 62 -1.53 -6.12 -6.12
N LEU A 63 -2.11 -5.59 -5.04
CA LEU A 63 -3.31 -6.13 -4.40
C LEU A 63 -4.53 -6.06 -5.34
N ALA A 64 -4.73 -4.94 -6.01
CA ALA A 64 -5.80 -4.76 -6.97
C ALA A 64 -5.68 -5.75 -8.14
N ALA A 65 -4.47 -5.85 -8.73
CA ALA A 65 -4.20 -6.80 -9.80
C ALA A 65 -4.41 -8.26 -9.36
N ALA A 66 -4.00 -8.62 -8.14
CA ALA A 66 -4.22 -9.96 -7.60
C ALA A 66 -5.72 -10.24 -7.41
N ARG A 67 -6.50 -9.25 -6.97
CA ARG A 67 -7.97 -9.37 -6.84
C ARG A 67 -8.66 -9.49 -8.18
N GLU A 68 -8.26 -8.71 -9.19
CA GLU A 68 -8.83 -8.82 -10.53
C GLU A 68 -8.59 -10.19 -11.16
N LYS A 69 -7.43 -10.81 -10.89
CA LYS A 69 -7.14 -12.19 -11.32
C LYS A 69 -8.04 -13.23 -10.67
N MET A 70 -8.60 -12.93 -9.50
CA MET A 70 -9.55 -13.82 -8.82
C MET A 70 -10.97 -13.72 -9.39
N ILE A 71 -11.32 -12.66 -10.11
CA ILE A 71 -12.67 -12.45 -10.65
C ILE A 71 -12.80 -13.07 -12.04
N CYS A 72 -13.75 -13.98 -12.19
CA CYS A 72 -14.09 -14.59 -13.47
C CYS A 72 -14.60 -13.54 -14.45
N LYS A 73 -13.90 -13.35 -15.58
CA LYS A 73 -14.31 -12.40 -16.64
C LYS A 73 -15.57 -12.82 -17.39
N ASN A 74 -15.98 -14.10 -17.29
CA ASN A 74 -17.19 -14.61 -17.93
C ASN A 74 -18.46 -14.42 -17.09
N CYS A 75 -18.40 -14.65 -15.77
CA CYS A 75 -19.60 -14.65 -14.91
C CYS A 75 -19.53 -13.74 -13.68
N GLY A 76 -18.40 -13.07 -13.45
CA GLY A 76 -18.17 -12.16 -12.31
C GLY A 76 -17.93 -12.84 -10.96
N GLN A 77 -17.86 -14.17 -10.90
CA GLN A 77 -17.58 -14.89 -9.64
C GLN A 77 -16.17 -14.61 -9.13
N GLU A 78 -16.02 -14.30 -7.84
CA GLU A 78 -14.71 -14.30 -7.16
C GLU A 78 -14.29 -15.73 -6.85
N ASN A 79 -13.07 -16.10 -7.23
CA ASN A 79 -12.49 -17.43 -7.07
C ASN A 79 -11.21 -17.34 -6.24
N ALA A 80 -10.71 -18.50 -5.79
CA ALA A 80 -9.44 -18.55 -5.09
C ALA A 80 -8.29 -18.08 -6.00
N GLN A 81 -7.24 -17.54 -5.39
CA GLN A 81 -6.08 -16.99 -6.10
C GLN A 81 -5.39 -18.00 -7.02
N ASP A 82 -5.42 -19.29 -6.65
CA ASP A 82 -4.81 -20.38 -7.41
C ASP A 82 -5.84 -21.17 -8.25
N ALA A 83 -7.08 -20.68 -8.35
CA ALA A 83 -8.12 -21.36 -9.10
C ALA A 83 -7.85 -21.29 -10.61
N VAL A 84 -7.65 -22.44 -11.24
CA VAL A 84 -7.48 -22.53 -12.72
C VAL A 84 -8.82 -22.39 -13.45
N TYR A 85 -9.91 -22.81 -12.81
CA TYR A 85 -11.26 -22.79 -13.35
C TYR A 85 -12.23 -22.11 -12.39
N CYS A 86 -13.24 -21.45 -12.95
CA CYS A 86 -14.29 -20.79 -12.18
C CYS A 86 -15.15 -21.82 -11.46
N SER A 87 -15.28 -21.67 -10.13
CA SER A 87 -16.11 -22.53 -9.28
C SER A 87 -17.61 -22.45 -9.58
N ARG A 88 -18.05 -21.39 -10.26
CA ARG A 88 -19.47 -21.17 -10.62
C ARG A 88 -19.82 -21.56 -12.05
N CYS A 89 -18.97 -21.23 -13.03
CA CYS A 89 -19.30 -21.41 -14.45
C CYS A 89 -18.33 -22.30 -15.23
N GLY A 90 -17.27 -22.81 -14.59
CA GLY A 90 -16.26 -23.65 -15.24
C GLY A 90 -15.34 -22.94 -16.24
N HIS A 91 -15.52 -21.64 -16.48
CA HIS A 91 -14.64 -20.86 -17.36
C HIS A 91 -13.21 -20.82 -16.79
N LYS A 92 -12.22 -21.00 -17.67
CA LYS A 92 -10.80 -20.98 -17.29
C LYS A 92 -10.40 -19.56 -16.85
N LEU A 93 -9.85 -19.42 -15.65
CA LEU A 93 -9.51 -18.13 -15.05
C LEU A 93 -8.09 -17.68 -15.39
N SER A 94 -7.21 -18.63 -15.69
CA SER A 94 -5.84 -18.38 -16.10
C SER A 94 -5.69 -18.67 -17.59
N ASP A 95 -5.55 -17.63 -18.38
CA ASP A 95 -4.91 -17.71 -19.70
C ASP A 95 -3.68 -16.81 -19.65
N ASN A 96 -2.52 -17.44 -19.33
CA ASN A 96 -1.18 -16.85 -19.16
C ASN A 96 -1.09 -15.45 -18.53
#